data_AF-A0A973HZK0-F1
#
_entry.id   AF-A0A973HZK0-F1
#
_cell.length_a   1.000
_cell.length_b   1.000
_cell.length_c   1.000
_cell.angle_alpha   90.00
_cell.angle_beta   90.00
_cell.angle_gamma   90.00
#
_symmetry.space_group_name_H-M   'P 1'
#
loop_
_entity.id
_entity.type
_entity.pdbx_description
1 polymer ?
#
loop_
_entity_poly.entity_id
_entity_poly.type
_entity_poly.pdbx_seq_one_letter_code
_entity_poly.pdbx_strand_id
1 'polypeptide(L)'
;MAPFIASSDYPQRLVIIWEYDADNLNGMPSTEQSETMKCFEDALDATLDSDRIAVLAFVLTCNGSREWHYYINRVEEVGLRINTALSEFPKLPIHLQVENDPEWEQISLVYQICGV
;
A
#
# COMPACT_ATOMS: atom_id res chain seq x y z
N MET A 1 18.62 -14.05 13.65
CA MET A 1 17.88 -14.44 12.43
C MET A 1 16.71 -13.50 12.34
N ALA A 2 16.55 -12.77 11.23
CA ALA A 2 15.30 -12.07 10.99
C ALA A 2 14.15 -13.12 10.95
N PRO A 3 12.96 -12.81 11.47
CA PRO A 3 11.82 -13.71 11.32
C PRO A 3 11.58 -13.98 9.83
N PHE A 4 11.27 -15.23 9.49
CA PHE A 4 10.85 -15.56 8.13
C PHE A 4 9.46 -14.94 7.91
N ILE A 5 9.42 -13.87 7.11
CA ILE A 5 8.21 -13.07 6.87
C ILE A 5 7.60 -13.40 5.49
N ALA A 6 8.39 -13.93 4.56
CA ALA A 6 7.98 -14.17 3.18
C ALA A 6 6.92 -15.27 3.07
N SER A 7 6.03 -15.12 2.09
CA SER A 7 5.07 -16.15 1.70
C SER A 7 5.08 -16.33 0.18
N SER A 8 5.35 -17.56 -0.27
CA SER A 8 5.32 -17.93 -1.70
C SER A 8 3.95 -17.76 -2.34
N ASP A 9 2.89 -17.66 -1.53
CA ASP A 9 1.54 -17.42 -2.03
C ASP A 9 1.36 -16.00 -2.57
N TYR A 10 2.24 -15.05 -2.21
CA TYR A 10 2.17 -13.65 -2.62
C TYR A 10 3.51 -13.15 -3.19
N PRO A 11 3.89 -13.57 -4.41
CA PRO A 11 5.23 -13.31 -4.93
C PRO A 11 5.43 -11.91 -5.53
N GLN A 12 4.38 -11.10 -5.57
CA GLN A 12 4.40 -9.78 -6.22
C GLN A 12 4.07 -8.70 -5.22
N ARG A 13 4.77 -7.57 -5.29
CA ARG A 13 4.50 -6.38 -4.49
C ARG A 13 3.76 -5.36 -5.34
N LEU A 14 2.55 -5.02 -4.92
CA LEU A 14 1.80 -3.87 -5.41
C LEU A 14 2.10 -2.67 -4.52
N VAL A 15 2.53 -1.57 -5.13
CA VAL A 15 2.72 -0.29 -4.47
C VAL A 15 1.66 0.67 -5.00
N ILE A 16 0.82 1.20 -4.11
CA ILE A 16 -0.08 2.28 -4.42
C ILE A 16 0.51 3.56 -3.83
N ILE A 17 0.80 4.55 -4.68
CA ILE A 17 1.49 5.78 -4.33
C ILE A 17 0.47 6.91 -4.46
N TRP A 18 0.30 7.70 -3.40
CA TRP A 18 -0.51 8.91 -3.40
C TRP A 18 0.41 10.10 -3.12
N GLU A 19 0.53 10.99 -4.10
CA GLU A 19 1.26 12.25 -3.97
C GLU A 19 0.33 13.35 -3.48
N TYR A 20 0.80 14.15 -2.52
CA TYR A 20 0.04 15.25 -1.95
C TYR A 20 0.94 16.46 -1.67
N ASP A 21 0.34 17.64 -1.74
CA ASP A 21 1.01 18.87 -1.32
C ASP A 21 1.12 18.87 0.20
N ALA A 22 2.35 18.72 0.70
CA ALA A 22 2.64 18.83 2.12
C ALA A 22 2.69 20.31 2.52
N ASP A 23 1.70 20.76 3.29
CA ASP A 23 1.61 22.14 3.79
C ASP A 23 2.66 22.47 4.87
N ASN A 24 3.53 21.53 5.23
CA ASN A 24 4.51 21.65 6.30
C ASN A 24 5.89 21.12 5.89
N LEU A 25 6.93 21.63 6.55
CA LEU A 25 8.33 21.25 6.30
C LEU A 25 8.66 19.79 6.65
N ASN A 26 7.73 19.07 7.28
CA ASN A 26 7.96 17.71 7.75
C ASN A 26 7.49 16.67 6.73
N GLY A 27 6.90 17.08 5.61
CA GLY A 27 6.46 16.20 4.54
C GLY A 27 5.25 15.34 4.91
N MET A 28 4.48 15.75 5.93
CA MET A 28 3.29 15.05 6.41
C MET A 28 2.01 15.65 5.80
N PRO A 29 0.97 14.83 5.55
CA PRO A 29 -0.29 15.34 5.02
C PRO A 29 -1.03 16.21 6.04
N SER A 30 -1.89 17.09 5.55
CA SER A 30 -2.84 17.82 6.38
C SER A 30 -3.85 16.85 7.05
N THR A 31 -4.62 17.34 8.02
CA THR A 31 -5.66 16.52 8.66
C THR A 31 -6.73 16.08 7.67
N GLU A 32 -7.20 16.99 6.81
CA GLU A 32 -8.19 16.71 5.75
C GLU A 32 -7.67 15.70 4.71
N GLN A 33 -6.42 15.87 4.26
CA GLN A 33 -5.76 14.89 3.38
C GLN A 33 -5.65 13.52 4.07
N SER A 34 -5.27 13.49 5.35
CA SER A 34 -5.16 12.25 6.12
C SER A 34 -6.50 11.53 6.29
N GLU A 35 -7.58 12.27 6.52
CA GLU A 35 -8.94 11.71 6.60
C GLU A 35 -9.37 11.12 5.25
N THR A 36 -9.08 11.81 4.15
CA THR A 36 -9.37 11.31 2.80
C THR A 36 -8.59 10.02 2.49
N MET A 37 -7.29 10.00 2.80
CA MET A 37 -6.44 8.81 2.64
C MET A 37 -6.89 7.65 3.53
N LYS A 38 -7.43 7.93 4.71
CA LYS A 38 -8.00 6.91 5.58
C LYS A 38 -9.26 6.30 4.97
N CYS A 39 -10.19 7.11 4.49
CA CYS A 39 -11.39 6.60 3.80
C CYS A 39 -11.02 5.73 2.58
N PHE A 40 -9.97 6.12 1.85
CA PHE A 40 -9.40 5.34 0.76
C PHE A 40 -8.85 3.98 1.24
N GLU A 41 -8.05 3.95 2.31
CA GLU A 41 -7.52 2.72 2.90
C GLU A 41 -8.65 1.80 3.38
N ASP A 42 -9.63 2.34 4.10
CA ASP A 42 -10.81 1.61 4.58
C ASP A 42 -11.59 0.95 3.41
N ALA A 43 -11.69 1.62 2.26
CA ALA A 43 -12.35 1.08 1.07
C ALA A 43 -11.54 -0.05 0.41
N LEU A 44 -10.21 0.07 0.37
CA LEU A 44 -9.34 -1.00 -0.12
C LEU A 44 -9.44 -2.23 0.78
N ASP A 45 -9.30 -2.06 2.09
CA ASP A 45 -9.34 -3.16 3.06
C ASP A 45 -10.66 -3.95 2.99
N ALA A 46 -11.79 -3.25 2.83
CA ALA A 46 -13.10 -3.87 2.67
C ALA A 46 -13.19 -4.86 1.48
N THR A 47 -12.34 -4.70 0.45
CA THR A 47 -12.36 -5.55 -0.75
C THR A 47 -11.16 -6.49 -0.87
N LEU A 48 -10.00 -6.07 -0.38
CA LEU A 48 -8.73 -6.78 -0.53
C LEU A 48 -8.43 -7.75 0.62
N ASP A 49 -8.92 -7.47 1.83
CA ASP A 49 -8.73 -8.36 2.99
C ASP A 49 -9.61 -9.63 2.86
N SER A 50 -10.76 -9.51 2.18
CA SER A 50 -11.61 -10.65 1.88
C SER A 50 -10.89 -11.70 1.02
N ASP A 51 -11.04 -12.97 1.39
CA ASP A 51 -10.38 -14.12 0.75
C ASP A 51 -8.83 -14.10 0.78
N ARG A 52 -8.22 -13.16 1.52
CA ARG A 52 -6.75 -12.99 1.65
C ARG A 52 -6.05 -12.90 0.30
N ILE A 53 -6.57 -12.10 -0.63
CA ILE A 53 -5.94 -11.95 -1.96
C ILE A 53 -4.75 -10.97 -1.97
N ALA A 54 -4.67 -10.13 -0.95
CA ALA A 54 -3.58 -9.19 -0.73
C ALA A 54 -3.24 -9.12 0.77
N VAL A 55 -1.98 -8.86 1.08
CA VAL A 55 -1.50 -8.61 2.45
C VAL A 55 -0.91 -7.21 2.48
N LEU A 56 -1.53 -6.29 3.22
CA LEU A 56 -0.93 -4.98 3.50
C LEU A 56 0.27 -5.18 4.44
N ALA A 57 1.49 -5.07 3.89
CA ALA A 57 2.70 -5.31 4.68
C ALA A 57 3.15 -4.07 5.45
N PHE A 58 3.10 -2.89 4.82
CA PHE A 58 3.40 -1.62 5.47
C PHE A 58 2.84 -0.44 4.70
N VAL A 59 2.71 0.69 5.40
CA VAL A 59 2.39 2.00 4.83
C VAL A 59 3.56 2.93 5.11
N LEU A 60 4.10 3.58 4.08
CA LEU A 60 5.20 4.52 4.19
C LEU A 60 4.67 5.93 3.88
N THR A 61 4.84 6.87 4.80
CA THR A 61 4.56 8.29 4.55
C THR A 61 5.87 9.05 4.62
N CYS A 62 6.30 9.67 3.52
CA CYS A 62 7.56 10.40 3.45
C CYS A 62 7.51 11.45 2.35
N ASN A 63 8.09 12.63 2.59
CA ASN A 63 8.38 13.63 1.56
C ASN A 63 7.21 13.98 0.62
N GLY A 64 6.00 14.16 1.15
CA GLY A 64 4.82 14.49 0.32
C GLY A 64 4.18 13.31 -0.41
N SER A 65 4.57 12.07 -0.10
CA SER A 65 3.89 10.87 -0.57
C SER A 65 3.42 10.00 0.59
N ARG A 66 2.37 9.23 0.33
CA ARG A 66 1.95 8.08 1.13
C ARG A 66 1.84 6.88 0.22
N GLU A 67 2.45 5.79 0.63
CA GLU A 67 2.56 4.57 -0.14
C GLU A 67 2.01 3.39 0.65
N TRP A 68 1.14 2.60 0.03
CA TRP A 68 0.65 1.35 0.57
C TRP A 68 1.33 0.20 -0.16
N HIS A 69 2.04 -0.64 0.59
CA HIS A 69 2.80 -1.77 0.05
C HIS A 69 2.07 -3.07 0.37
N TYR A 70 1.43 -3.62 -0.65
CA TYR A 70 0.71 -4.89 -0.58
C TYR A 70 1.54 -6.02 -1.22
N TYR A 71 1.54 -7.20 -0.63
CA TYR A 71 1.94 -8.43 -1.31
C TYR A 71 0.72 -9.17 -1.84
N ILE A 72 0.75 -9.55 -3.11
CA ILE A 72 -0.41 -10.04 -3.85
C ILE A 72 -0.09 -11.31 -4.66
N ASN A 73 -1.13 -12.08 -4.98
CA ASN A 73 -1.02 -13.33 -5.73
C ASN A 73 -1.52 -13.24 -7.19
N ARG A 74 -2.52 -12.39 -7.46
CA ARG A 74 -3.21 -12.26 -8.75
C ARG A 74 -3.44 -10.79 -9.09
N VAL A 75 -2.50 -10.21 -9.83
CA VAL A 75 -2.53 -8.79 -10.22
C VAL A 75 -3.84 -8.38 -10.89
N GLU A 76 -4.35 -9.21 -11.82
CA GLU A 76 -5.58 -8.90 -12.56
C GLU A 76 -6.80 -8.84 -11.62
N GLU A 77 -6.95 -9.82 -10.73
CA GLU A 77 -8.06 -9.86 -9.78
C GLU A 77 -7.98 -8.70 -8.78
N VAL A 78 -6.80 -8.44 -8.21
CA VAL A 78 -6.56 -7.31 -7.31
C VAL A 78 -6.89 -5.99 -7.98
N GLY A 79 -6.45 -5.78 -9.22
CA GLY A 79 -6.73 -4.56 -9.98
C GLY A 79 -8.24 -4.33 -10.20
N LEU A 80 -9.00 -5.38 -10.50
CA LEU A 80 -10.46 -5.30 -10.61
C LEU A 80 -11.13 -4.94 -9.28
N ARG A 81 -10.65 -5.50 -8.16
CA ARG A 81 -11.19 -5.17 -6.83
C ARG A 81 -10.86 -3.74 -6.43
N ILE A 82 -9.66 -3.25 -6.71
CA ILE A 82 -9.29 -1.84 -6.50
C ILE A 82 -10.21 -0.91 -7.30
N ASN A 83 -10.41 -1.18 -8.59
CA ASN A 83 -11.32 -0.37 -9.41
C ASN A 83 -12.74 -0.36 -8.85
N THR A 84 -13.19 -1.48 -8.29
CA THR A 84 -14.51 -1.59 -7.65
C THR A 84 -14.56 -0.79 -6.34
N ALA A 85 -13.55 -0.95 -5.47
CA ALA A 85 -13.45 -0.26 -4.19
C ALA A 85 -13.43 1.26 -4.35
N LEU A 86 -12.80 1.74 -5.41
CA LEU A 86 -12.58 3.16 -5.66
C LEU A 86 -13.61 3.78 -6.62
N SER A 87 -14.64 3.05 -7.05
CA SER A 87 -15.58 3.52 -8.09
C SER A 87 -16.38 4.76 -7.67
N GLU A 88 -16.68 4.89 -6.38
CA GLU A 88 -17.43 6.01 -5.81
C GLU A 88 -16.53 7.19 -5.40
N PHE A 89 -15.21 7.02 -5.46
CA PHE A 89 -14.28 8.09 -5.13
C PHE A 89 -14.18 9.09 -6.29
N PRO A 90 -13.96 10.39 -5.99
CA PRO A 90 -13.50 11.32 -7.02
C PRO A 90 -12.16 10.84 -7.58
N LYS A 91 -11.74 11.38 -8.73
CA LYS A 91 -10.43 11.03 -9.31
C LYS A 91 -9.31 11.34 -8.31
N LEU A 92 -8.65 10.30 -7.82
CA LEU A 92 -7.57 10.38 -6.85
C LEU A 92 -6.21 10.55 -7.55
N PRO A 93 -5.26 11.29 -6.97
CA PRO A 93 -3.90 11.46 -7.51
C PRO A 93 -3.02 10.26 -7.13
N ILE A 94 -3.43 9.06 -7.55
CA ILE A 94 -2.72 7.81 -7.23
C ILE A 94 -2.03 7.20 -8.44
N HIS A 95 -0.90 6.55 -8.18
CA HIS A 95 -0.14 5.75 -9.13
C HIS A 95 0.04 4.35 -8.58
N LEU A 96 -0.14 3.34 -9.43
CA LEU A 96 0.02 1.93 -9.04
C LEU A 96 1.22 1.33 -9.79
N GLN A 97 2.05 0.60 -9.07
CA GLN A 97 3.20 -0.12 -9.62
C GLN A 97 3.20 -1.54 -9.07
N VAL A 98 3.60 -2.51 -9.90
CA VAL A 98 3.72 -3.91 -9.49
C VAL A 98 5.12 -4.41 -9.81
N GLU A 99 5.75 -5.04 -8.84
CA GLU A 99 7.09 -5.60 -8.93
C GLU A 99 7.08 -7.07 -8.51
N ASN A 100 7.99 -7.87 -9.06
CA ASN A 100 8.21 -9.22 -8.57
C ASN A 100 9.13 -9.16 -7.35
N ASP A 101 8.66 -9.63 -6.21
CA ASP A 101 9.41 -9.67 -4.95
C ASP A 101 9.03 -10.96 -4.16
N PRO A 102 9.38 -12.15 -4.68
CA PRO A 102 8.94 -13.42 -4.10
C PRO A 102 9.51 -13.69 -2.71
N GLU A 103 10.66 -13.09 -2.39
CA GLU A 103 11.35 -13.26 -1.11
C GLU A 103 10.98 -12.16 -0.10
N TRP A 104 10.06 -11.26 -0.45
CA TRP A 104 9.62 -10.15 0.39
C TRP A 104 10.81 -9.32 0.91
N GLU A 105 11.75 -9.01 0.00
CA GLU A 105 12.99 -8.31 0.30
C GLU A 105 12.72 -6.91 0.88
N GLN A 106 11.65 -6.26 0.42
CA GLN A 106 11.36 -4.87 0.76
C GLN A 106 10.88 -4.70 2.19
N ILE A 107 9.96 -5.55 2.66
CA ILE A 107 9.58 -5.54 4.08
C ILE A 107 10.76 -5.94 4.97
N SER A 108 11.63 -6.85 4.52
CA SER A 108 12.84 -7.23 5.24
C SER A 108 13.78 -6.03 5.44
N LEU A 109 13.92 -5.18 4.43
CA LEU A 109 14.65 -3.91 4.54
C LEU A 109 13.99 -2.94 5.52
N VAL A 110 12.66 -2.80 5.48
CA VAL A 110 11.91 -1.94 6.41
C VAL A 110 12.16 -2.36 7.86
N TYR A 111 12.12 -3.67 8.18
CA TYR A 111 12.43 -4.17 9.52
C TYR A 111 13.83 -3.77 9.99
N GLN A 112 14.83 -3.85 9.11
CA GLN A 112 16.21 -3.45 9.42
C GLN A 112 16.33 -1.95 9.74
N ILE A 113 15.62 -1.11 8.97
CA ILE A 113 15.63 0.35 9.17
C ILE A 113 14.93 0.74 10.47
N CYS A 114 13.80 0.08 10.77
CA CYS A 114 13.02 0.35 11.97
C CYS A 114 13.64 -0.23 13.26
N GLY A 115 14.73 -0.98 13.16
CA GLY A 115 15.47 -1.52 14.31
C GLY A 115 14.67 -2.55 15.13
N VAL A 116 13.75 -3.27 14.48
CA VAL A 116 12.87 -4.28 15.11
C VAL A 116 13.43 -5.68 14.96
#